data_AF-A0A9D9NBC0-F1
#
_entry.id   AF-A0A9D9NBC0-F1
#
_cell.length_a   1.000
_cell.length_b   1.000
_cell.length_c   1.000
_cell.angle_alpha   90.00
_cell.angle_beta   90.00
_cell.angle_gamma   90.00
#
_symmetry.space_group_name_H-M   'P 1'
#
loop_
_entity.id
_entity.type
_entity.pdbx_description
1 polymer ?
#
loop_
_entity_poly.entity_id
_entity_poly.type
_entity_poly.pdbx_seq_one_letter_code
_entity_poly.pdbx_strand_id
1 'polypeptide(L)'
;MDEMHSLATDDVLTPAETRIAAGYCEGLIGKEIAEKEHISYYTVVRHTQNIYQKTGIRRSTNALVAWFMSRNCNIDMHEFLRSITAMFLLVLISFQTAFYTGDQFVRSGRRASSEVRSQRTRSKEDNNTFIA
;
A
#
# COMPACT_ATOMS: atom_id res chain seq x y z
N MET A 1 13.18 -0.44 24.47
CA MET A 1 14.05 0.68 24.05
C MET A 1 13.69 0.93 22.61
N ASP A 2 12.60 1.66 22.44
CA ASP A 2 11.81 1.70 21.22
C ASP A 2 12.58 2.35 20.07
N GLU A 3 12.45 1.74 18.90
CA GLU A 3 12.91 2.27 17.62
C GLU A 3 12.36 3.69 17.45
N MET A 4 13.22 4.69 17.63
CA MET A 4 12.94 6.03 17.12
C MET A 4 12.98 5.94 15.61
N HIS A 5 11.80 5.79 15.01
CA HIS A 5 11.59 6.11 13.59
C HIS A 5 12.18 7.51 13.35
N SER A 6 13.26 7.59 12.57
CA SER A 6 13.85 8.85 12.15
C SER A 6 12.83 9.59 11.30
N LEU A 7 12.23 10.64 11.85
CA LEU A 7 11.25 11.45 11.14
C LEU A 7 12.02 12.49 10.32
N ALA A 8 11.55 12.79 9.11
CA ALA A 8 12.17 13.82 8.27
C ALA A 8 12.17 15.22 8.93
N THR A 9 11.37 15.36 9.99
CA THR A 9 11.22 16.56 10.81
C THR A 9 12.33 16.73 11.86
N ASP A 10 13.13 15.69 12.13
CA ASP A 10 14.18 15.71 13.17
C ASP A 10 15.35 16.66 12.85
N ASP A 11 15.48 17.09 11.59
CA ASP A 11 16.45 18.12 11.17
C ASP A 11 16.03 19.55 11.61
N VAL A 12 14.73 19.77 11.83
CA VAL A 12 14.16 21.09 12.13
C VAL A 12 13.70 21.22 13.58
N LEU A 13 13.17 20.13 14.17
CA LEU A 13 12.64 20.11 15.53
C LEU A 13 13.55 19.34 16.48
N THR A 14 13.58 19.76 17.74
CA THR A 14 14.24 18.98 18.79
C THR A 14 13.42 17.74 19.15
N PRO A 15 14.02 16.69 19.73
CA PRO A 15 13.31 15.45 20.06
C PRO A 15 12.07 15.66 20.96
N ALA A 16 12.10 16.65 21.86
CA ALA A 16 10.96 16.99 22.70
C ALA A 16 9.82 17.67 21.93
N GLU A 17 10.17 18.56 20.98
CA GLU A 17 9.20 19.22 20.12
C GLU A 17 8.58 18.23 19.13
N THR A 18 9.35 17.28 18.62
CA THR A 18 8.85 16.20 17.75
C THR A 18 7.83 15.33 18.47
N ARG A 19 8.07 14.92 19.73
CA ARG A 19 7.10 14.14 20.52
C ARG A 19 5.76 14.87 20.68
N ILE A 20 5.82 16.17 20.96
CA ILE A 20 4.62 17.01 21.11
C ILE A 20 3.89 17.17 19.76
N ALA A 21 4.62 17.41 18.67
CA ALA A 21 4.04 17.50 17.33
C ALA A 21 3.39 16.19 16.88
N ALA A 22 4.01 15.04 17.18
CA ALA A 22 3.46 13.71 16.93
C ALA A 22 2.15 13.50 17.71
N GLY A 23 2.09 13.90 18.98
CA GLY A 23 0.86 13.85 19.78
C GLY A 23 -0.29 14.64 19.16
N TYR A 24 0.00 15.82 18.59
CA TYR A 24 -1.02 16.57 17.84
C TYR A 24 -1.46 15.87 16.54
N CYS A 25 -0.56 15.16 15.87
CA CYS A 25 -0.89 14.39 14.66
C CYS A 25 -1.72 13.13 14.98
N GLU A 26 -1.53 12.54 16.16
CA GLU A 26 -2.39 11.48 16.70
C GLU A 26 -3.80 11.99 17.06
N GLY A 27 -4.01 13.31 17.07
CA GLY A 27 -5.29 13.94 17.41
C GLY A 27 -5.47 14.22 18.90
N LEU A 28 -4.41 14.11 19.70
CA LEU A 28 -4.46 14.40 21.13
C LEU A 28 -4.55 15.91 21.40
N ILE A 29 -5.27 16.26 22.47
CA ILE A 29 -5.36 17.64 22.95
C ILE A 29 -4.15 17.94 23.83
N GLY A 30 -3.70 19.20 23.90
CA GLY A 30 -2.50 19.58 24.66
C GLY A 30 -2.50 19.16 26.14
N LYS A 31 -3.67 18.97 26.77
CA LYS A 31 -3.78 18.40 28.13
C LYS A 31 -3.50 16.90 28.16
N GLU A 32 -4.01 16.15 27.18
CA GLU A 32 -3.77 14.71 27.05
C GLU A 32 -2.30 14.43 26.68
N ILE A 33 -1.71 15.27 25.83
CA ILE A 33 -0.27 15.21 25.52
C ILE A 33 0.56 15.42 26.79
N ALA A 34 0.16 16.36 27.65
CA ALA A 34 0.83 16.63 28.91
C ALA A 34 0.78 15.41 29.85
N GLU A 35 -0.37 14.74 29.92
CA GLU A 35 -0.55 13.50 30.70
C GLU A 35 0.27 12.34 30.12
N LYS A 36 0.26 12.16 28.79
CA LYS A 36 0.99 11.11 28.07
C LYS A 36 2.51 11.23 28.24
N GLU A 37 3.04 12.45 28.11
CA GLU A 37 4.48 12.73 28.17
C GLU A 37 4.97 13.04 29.60
N HIS A 38 4.10 12.96 30.62
CA HIS A 38 4.39 13.29 32.01
C HIS A 38 5.04 14.68 32.22
N ILE A 39 4.59 15.67 31.45
CA ILE A 39 5.09 17.06 31.50
C ILE A 39 3.96 18.03 31.84
N SER A 40 4.31 19.22 32.31
CA SER A 40 3.29 20.25 32.59
C SER A 40 2.65 20.76 31.31
N TYR A 41 1.36 21.10 31.37
CA TYR A 41 0.65 21.73 30.25
C TYR A 41 1.34 23.02 29.77
N TYR A 42 1.88 23.82 30.69
CA TYR A 42 2.66 25.02 30.35
C TYR A 42 3.90 24.70 29.53
N THR A 43 4.55 23.58 29.82
CA THR A 43 5.71 23.10 29.06
C THR A 43 5.29 22.71 27.65
N VAL A 44 4.15 22.01 27.49
CA VAL A 44 3.59 21.70 26.16
C VAL A 44 3.38 22.99 25.37
N VAL A 45 2.66 23.97 25.93
CA VAL A 45 2.39 25.27 25.27
C VAL A 45 3.68 25.98 24.86
N ARG A 46 4.71 25.96 25.72
CA ARG A 46 6.01 26.57 25.42
C ARG A 46 6.68 25.89 24.24
N HIS A 47 6.69 24.55 24.21
CA HIS A 47 7.22 23.80 23.08
C HIS A 47 6.43 24.07 21.81
N THR A 48 5.10 24.08 21.85
CA THR A 48 4.27 24.41 20.68
C THR A 48 4.59 25.81 20.15
N GLN A 49 4.81 26.77 21.04
CA GLN A 49 5.20 28.13 20.64
C GLN A 49 6.59 28.19 19.99
N ASN A 50 7.55 27.45 20.51
CA ASN A 50 8.87 27.33 19.89
C ASN A 50 8.78 26.69 18.50
N ILE A 51 7.93 25.66 18.34
CA ILE A 51 7.70 25.04 17.03
C ILE A 51 7.15 26.06 16.04
N TYR A 52 6.16 26.88 16.43
CA TYR A 52 5.63 27.94 15.57
C TYR A 52 6.70 28.97 15.17
N GLN A 53 7.61 29.31 16.09
CA GLN A 53 8.72 30.22 15.79
C GLN A 53 9.74 29.62 14.82
N LYS A 54 10.08 28.34 14.97
CA LYS A 54 11.04 27.64 14.12
C LYS A 54 10.51 27.38 12.71
N THR A 55 9.25 26.98 12.61
CA THR A 55 8.62 26.58 11.34
C THR A 55 8.04 27.78 10.58
N GLY A 56 7.81 28.92 11.23
CA GLY A 56 7.21 30.11 10.62
C GLY A 56 5.73 29.96 10.25
N ILE A 57 5.09 28.86 10.65
CA ILE A 57 3.67 28.61 10.36
C ILE A 57 2.76 29.44 11.27
N ARG A 58 1.51 29.62 10.83
CA ARG A 58 0.48 30.31 11.61
C ARG A 58 0.21 29.54 12.91
N ARG A 59 -0.04 30.25 14.02
CA ARG A 59 -0.35 29.68 15.35
C ARG A 59 -1.70 28.97 15.36
N SER A 60 -1.74 27.77 14.78
CA SER A 60 -2.92 26.92 14.68
C SER A 60 -2.48 25.46 14.69
N THR A 61 -3.17 24.64 15.49
CA THR A 61 -2.92 23.19 15.56
C THR A 61 -3.09 22.54 14.19
N ASN A 62 -4.07 22.96 13.40
CA ASN A 62 -4.30 22.43 12.06
C ASN A 62 -3.12 22.73 11.13
N ALA A 63 -2.53 23.92 11.23
CA ALA A 63 -1.35 24.29 10.45
C ALA A 63 -0.12 23.47 10.87
N LEU A 64 0.05 23.22 12.17
CA LEU A 64 1.12 22.37 12.71
C LEU A 64 0.99 20.94 12.19
N VAL A 65 -0.19 20.35 12.32
CA VAL A 65 -0.46 18.98 11.87
C VAL A 65 -0.26 18.87 10.36
N ALA A 66 -0.81 19.80 9.58
CA ALA A 66 -0.65 19.80 8.13
C ALA A 66 0.82 19.92 7.70
N TRP A 67 1.61 20.78 8.37
CA TRP A 67 3.04 20.93 8.09
C TRP A 67 3.81 19.65 8.44
N PHE A 68 3.55 19.08 9.62
CA PHE A 68 4.21 17.87 10.09
C PHE A 68 3.88 16.67 9.20
N MET A 69 2.60 16.51 8.84
CA MET A 69 2.16 15.50 7.87
C MET A 69 2.79 15.72 6.51
N SER A 70 2.81 16.95 6.00
CA SER A 70 3.43 17.26 4.70
C SER A 70 4.92 16.93 4.65
N ARG A 71 5.61 16.92 5.79
CA ARG A 71 7.04 16.59 5.86
C ARG A 71 7.27 15.09 6.05
N ASN A 72 6.40 14.43 6.79
CA ASN A 72 6.59 13.05 7.23
C ASN A 72 5.90 12.03 6.33
N CYS A 73 4.71 12.37 5.85
CA CYS A 73 4.08 11.72 4.73
C CYS A 73 4.56 12.43 3.47
N ASN A 74 5.72 11.99 2.96
CA ASN A 74 6.04 12.13 1.55
C ASN A 74 5.07 11.23 0.75
N ILE A 75 3.77 11.54 0.82
CA ILE A 75 2.77 10.93 -0.02
C ILE A 75 3.04 11.52 -1.40
N ASP A 76 3.94 10.85 -2.10
CA ASP A 76 4.11 11.03 -3.51
C ASP A 76 2.74 10.85 -4.14
N MET A 77 2.15 11.94 -4.63
CA MET A 77 0.93 11.90 -5.45
C MET A 77 1.06 10.86 -6.57
N HIS A 78 2.29 10.57 -7.01
CA HIS A 78 2.63 9.52 -7.95
C HIS A 78 2.19 8.10 -7.52
N GLU A 79 2.24 7.75 -6.23
CA GLU A 79 1.76 6.44 -5.75
C GLU A 79 0.23 6.33 -5.73
N PHE A 80 -0.44 7.43 -5.38
CA PHE A 80 -1.91 7.50 -5.45
C PHE A 80 -2.39 7.45 -6.91
N LEU A 81 -1.77 8.19 -7.84
CA LEU A 81 -2.11 8.13 -9.26
C LEU A 81 -1.83 6.75 -9.86
N ARG A 82 -0.73 6.08 -9.46
CA ARG A 82 -0.43 4.69 -9.88
C ARG A 82 -1.50 3.71 -9.40
N SER A 83 -1.93 3.82 -8.15
CA SER A 83 -2.98 2.98 -7.57
C SER A 83 -4.34 3.22 -8.24
N ILE A 84 -4.71 4.49 -8.45
CA ILE A 84 -5.96 4.87 -9.12
C ILE A 84 -5.97 4.39 -10.57
N THR A 85 -4.85 4.53 -11.30
CA THR A 85 -4.74 4.08 -12.69
C THR A 85 -4.86 2.56 -12.79
N ALA A 86 -4.22 1.81 -11.89
CA ALA A 86 -4.33 0.35 -11.84
C ALA A 86 -5.77 -0.10 -11.53
N MET A 87 -6.43 0.55 -10.57
CA MET A 87 -7.83 0.28 -10.24
C MET A 87 -8.77 0.58 -11.40
N PHE A 88 -8.56 1.69 -12.11
CA PHE A 88 -9.35 2.07 -13.28
C PHE A 88 -9.21 1.04 -14.41
N LEU A 89 -7.99 0.56 -14.68
CA LEU A 89 -7.75 -0.50 -15.67
C LEU A 89 -8.43 -1.83 -15.29
N LEU A 90 -8.36 -2.23 -14.02
CA LEU A 90 -9.02 -3.46 -13.56
C LEU A 90 -10.55 -3.38 -13.66
N VAL A 91 -11.13 -2.22 -13.31
CA VAL A 91 -12.58 -1.99 -13.46
C VAL A 91 -12.98 -2.02 -14.94
N LEU A 92 -12.20 -1.38 -15.83
CA LEU A 92 -12.47 -1.42 -17.27
C LEU A 92 -12.35 -2.83 -17.84
N ILE A 93 -11.33 -3.61 -17.46
CA ILE A 93 -11.18 -5.00 -17.90
C ILE A 93 -12.33 -5.86 -17.38
N SER A 94 -12.70 -5.72 -16.11
CA SER A 94 -13.83 -6.44 -15.51
C SER A 94 -15.14 -6.09 -16.22
N PHE A 95 -15.36 -4.80 -16.50
CA PHE A 95 -16.51 -4.31 -17.25
C PHE A 95 -16.51 -4.85 -18.69
N GLN A 96 -15.38 -4.83 -19.40
CA GLN A 96 -15.29 -5.45 -20.73
C GLN A 96 -15.66 -6.94 -20.67
N THR A 97 -15.11 -7.72 -19.73
CA THR A 97 -15.47 -9.14 -19.61
C THR A 97 -16.95 -9.36 -19.28
N ALA A 98 -17.56 -8.52 -18.44
CA ALA A 98 -18.96 -8.67 -18.08
C ALA A 98 -19.93 -8.26 -19.20
N PHE A 99 -19.57 -7.24 -20.00
CA PHE A 99 -20.44 -6.68 -21.03
C PHE A 99 -20.23 -7.31 -22.42
N TYR A 100 -19.05 -7.87 -22.73
CA TYR A 100 -18.81 -8.63 -23.96
C TYR A 100 -19.20 -10.11 -23.85
N THR A 101 -19.22 -10.68 -22.64
CA THR A 101 -19.49 -12.11 -22.45
C THR A 101 -20.96 -12.36 -22.14
N GLY A 102 -21.83 -12.01 -23.10
CA GLY A 102 -23.21 -12.49 -23.14
C GLY A 102 -23.35 -13.95 -23.61
N ASP A 103 -22.26 -14.66 -23.96
CA ASP A 103 -22.38 -15.93 -24.72
C ASP A 103 -21.46 -17.10 -24.31
N GLN A 104 -20.49 -16.97 -23.39
CA GLN A 104 -19.51 -18.06 -23.15
C GLN A 104 -19.28 -18.48 -21.69
N PHE A 105 -20.12 -18.06 -20.75
CA PHE A 105 -20.03 -18.50 -19.34
C PHE A 105 -20.85 -19.78 -19.04
N VAL A 106 -20.93 -20.71 -19.98
CA VAL A 106 -21.40 -22.08 -19.70
C VAL A 106 -20.42 -23.10 -20.29
N ARG A 107 -19.80 -23.86 -19.39
CA ARG A 107 -18.97 -25.08 -19.62
C ARG A 107 -17.54 -24.88 -20.12
N SER A 108 -16.65 -24.50 -19.19
CA SER A 108 -15.41 -25.27 -19.06
C SER A 108 -15.66 -26.41 -18.08
N GLY A 109 -16.41 -27.40 -18.55
CA GLY A 109 -16.54 -28.69 -17.87
C GLY A 109 -15.17 -29.34 -17.84
N ARG A 110 -14.75 -29.73 -16.63
CA ARG A 110 -13.57 -30.54 -16.31
C ARG A 110 -13.28 -31.57 -17.41
N ARG A 111 -12.34 -31.29 -18.31
CA ARG A 111 -11.71 -32.34 -19.12
C ARG A 111 -10.52 -32.85 -18.31
N ALA A 112 -10.85 -33.69 -17.33
CA ALA A 112 -9.87 -34.56 -16.72
C ALA A 112 -9.31 -35.46 -17.83
N SER A 113 -8.00 -35.41 -17.98
CA SER A 113 -7.21 -36.22 -18.88
C SER A 113 -7.48 -37.71 -18.67
N SER A 114 -7.80 -38.42 -19.75
CA SER A 114 -7.55 -39.87 -19.85
C SER A 114 -6.93 -40.16 -21.22
N GLU A 115 -5.62 -40.00 -21.29
CA GLU A 115 -4.80 -40.57 -22.36
C GLU A 115 -4.86 -42.10 -22.26
N VAL A 116 -5.77 -42.73 -23.02
CA VAL A 116 -5.73 -44.17 -23.24
C VAL A 116 -4.66 -44.45 -24.30
N ARG A 117 -3.48 -44.79 -23.78
CA ARG A 117 -2.36 -45.45 -24.45
C ARG A 117 -2.85 -46.66 -25.26
N SER A 118 -2.85 -46.57 -26.58
CA SER A 118 -2.83 -47.73 -27.48
C SER A 118 -1.47 -47.76 -28.19
N GLN A 119 -0.59 -48.60 -27.66
CA GLN A 119 0.73 -48.84 -28.20
C GLN A 119 0.64 -49.57 -29.55
N ARG A 120 1.28 -48.94 -30.52
CA ARG A 120 1.71 -49.49 -31.79
C ARG A 120 2.80 -50.55 -31.55
N THR A 121 2.49 -51.83 -31.79
CA THR A 121 3.43 -52.87 -32.26
C THR A 121 2.57 -53.86 -33.06
N ARG A 122 2.92 -54.43 -34.20
CA ARG A 122 4.24 -54.84 -34.68
C ARG A 122 4.11 -55.12 -36.19
N SER A 123 5.01 -54.54 -36.96
CA SER A 123 5.31 -54.92 -38.34
C SER A 123 5.71 -56.40 -38.40
N LYS A 124 5.14 -57.17 -39.34
CA LYS A 124 5.85 -58.30 -39.93
C LYS A 124 5.44 -58.47 -41.39
N GLU A 125 6.28 -57.86 -42.20
CA GLU A 125 6.46 -58.02 -43.63
C GLU A 125 7.16 -59.37 -43.86
N ASP A 126 6.41 -60.37 -44.35
CA ASP A 126 6.97 -61.64 -44.80
C ASP A 126 6.75 -61.72 -46.32
N ASN A 127 7.70 -61.14 -47.06
CA ASN A 127 7.85 -61.33 -48.50
C ASN A 127 8.70 -62.59 -48.72
N ASN A 128 8.16 -63.63 -49.34
CA ASN A 128 8.98 -64.57 -50.10
C ASN A 128 8.17 -65.35 -51.15
N THR A 129 8.53 -65.08 -52.39
CA THR A 129 8.23 -65.78 -53.64
C THR A 129 9.06 -67.06 -53.75
N PHE A 130 8.43 -68.23 -53.95
CA PHE A 130 8.98 -69.42 -54.64
C PHE A 130 7.77 -70.30 -55.00
N ILE A 131 7.29 -70.32 -56.25
CA ILE A 131 7.66 -71.22 -57.37
C ILE A 131 7.85 -72.69 -56.93
N ALA A 132 6.82 -73.51 -57.17
CA ALA A 132 6.88 -74.83 -57.82
C ALA A 132 5.46 -75.37 -58.03
#